data_AF-A0A9R0J6C8-F1
#
_entry.id   AF-A0A9R0J6C8-F1
#
_cell.length_a   1.000
_cell.length_b   1.000
_cell.length_c   1.000
_cell.angle_alpha   90.00
_cell.angle_beta   90.00
_cell.angle_gamma   90.00
#
_symmetry.space_group_name_H-M   'P 1'
#
loop_
_entity.id
_entity.type
_entity.pdbx_description
1 polymer ?
#
loop_
_entity_poly.entity_id
_entity_poly.type
_entity_poly.pdbx_seq_one_letter_code
_entity_poly.pdbx_strand_id
1 'polypeptide(L)'
;MYNQSHTPPCCLMKVDIRKAYDTVEWAFIEEMLTELGFPIFFINLIMTCLSTTSYSLLINGSPSDLIQPKRGLRQGDPLSPLLFTLCMEYFYSDITSVSLLSESFNLFSNTTSLQANPCKSSVYCCGISNLTKKESVLLLVSALESYLLGTWVYQSVPENFRLGGLGFRNLAIWNQAAVGKLAWSIAQKEDNLWVKWVHAVYVKQKNWLVYMPSIAASGAVKYICKVKLDCTNRLHSDSWLTTTKYSIGDMYRQLREQQAKTNWSHFVWNRFTIPKHRVILWLALQDRLKTKARLFPYGVTDDDLCALCGLHTENSSHLFFSCHYSTECCRKVLHWLGFNTHRTSLFMILKWAHRHCVGGFRRRVCYAAVAEVVYQIWKARNSAIWDAKVPSLDSSVSCIQFDVRHRIKSILGKKVSTRDRDWLYSL
;
A
#
# COMPACT_ATOMS: atom_id res chain seq x y z
N MET A 1 27.36 -8.51 -20.08
CA MET A 1 26.19 -9.29 -20.57
C MET A 1 25.05 -9.01 -19.60
N TYR A 2 24.03 -8.19 -19.89
CA TYR A 2 23.22 -8.10 -21.10
C TYR A 2 22.93 -6.63 -21.46
N ASN A 3 23.22 -6.25 -22.70
CA ASN A 3 22.44 -5.25 -23.41
C ASN A 3 21.04 -5.86 -23.58
N GLN A 4 20.02 -5.34 -22.89
CA GLN A 4 18.63 -5.67 -23.22
C GLN A 4 18.15 -4.71 -24.29
N SER A 5 18.45 -5.02 -25.55
CA SER A 5 17.94 -4.32 -26.75
C SER A 5 16.59 -4.87 -27.23
N HIS A 6 15.80 -5.49 -26.36
CA HIS A 6 14.43 -5.92 -26.66
C HIS A 6 13.55 -5.79 -25.41
N THR A 7 13.23 -4.55 -25.02
CA THR A 7 12.08 -4.31 -24.16
C THR A 7 10.80 -4.62 -24.95
N PRO A 8 9.91 -5.51 -24.47
CA PRO A 8 8.64 -5.76 -25.13
C PRO A 8 7.80 -4.47 -25.18
N PRO A 9 7.05 -4.24 -26.26
CA PRO A 9 6.25 -3.03 -26.41
C PRO A 9 5.28 -2.89 -25.24
N CYS A 10 5.35 -1.76 -24.55
CA CYS A 10 4.57 -1.49 -23.34
C CYS A 10 4.13 -0.03 -23.32
N CYS A 11 2.89 0.20 -22.88
CA CYS A 11 2.32 1.54 -22.78
C CYS A 11 1.72 1.75 -21.38
N LEU A 12 2.08 2.88 -20.76
CA LEU A 12 1.67 3.28 -19.42
C LEU A 12 0.93 4.60 -19.49
N MET A 13 -0.32 4.63 -19.02
CA MET A 13 -1.11 5.86 -18.92
C MET A 13 -1.17 6.33 -17.46
N LYS A 14 -0.67 7.54 -17.21
CA LYS A 14 -0.79 8.22 -15.91
C LYS A 14 -1.92 9.25 -16.00
N VAL A 15 -2.96 9.07 -15.18
CA VAL A 15 -4.07 10.01 -15.03
C VAL A 15 -3.99 10.65 -13.65
N ASP A 16 -4.00 11.98 -13.60
CA ASP A 16 -3.96 12.75 -12.34
C ASP A 16 -5.24 13.60 -12.24
N ILE A 17 -6.02 13.38 -11.17
CA ILE A 17 -7.30 14.05 -10.96
C ILE A 17 -7.05 15.40 -10.25
N ARG A 18 -7.35 16.49 -10.94
CA ARG A 18 -7.18 17.85 -10.41
C ARG A 18 -8.08 18.06 -9.19
N LYS A 19 -7.48 18.42 -8.05
CA LYS A 19 -8.18 18.77 -6.80
C LYS A 19 -9.15 17.65 -6.35
N ALA A 20 -8.69 16.41 -6.38
CA ALA A 20 -9.53 15.23 -6.23
C ALA A 20 -10.47 15.23 -5.01
N TYR A 21 -10.04 15.77 -3.87
CA TYR A 21 -10.90 15.94 -2.70
C TYR A 21 -11.93 17.06 -2.88
N ASP A 22 -11.54 18.19 -3.47
CA ASP A 22 -12.39 19.38 -3.59
C ASP A 22 -13.46 19.26 -4.70
N THR A 23 -13.35 18.24 -5.56
CA THR A 23 -14.22 18.04 -6.73
C THR A 23 -15.29 16.97 -6.54
N VAL A 24 -15.31 16.24 -5.42
CA VAL A 24 -16.30 15.18 -5.19
C VAL A 24 -17.68 15.78 -4.95
N GLU A 25 -18.66 15.42 -5.77
CA GLU A 25 -20.05 15.87 -5.58
C GLU A 25 -20.73 15.11 -4.43
N TRP A 26 -21.45 15.83 -3.56
CA TRP A 26 -22.08 15.21 -2.40
C TRP A 26 -23.25 14.30 -2.75
N ALA A 27 -24.04 14.66 -3.76
CA ALA A 27 -25.13 13.82 -4.26
C ALA A 27 -24.62 12.43 -4.69
N PHE A 28 -23.44 12.39 -5.33
CA PHE A 28 -22.79 11.14 -5.70
C PHE A 28 -22.38 10.30 -4.47
N ILE A 29 -21.91 10.92 -3.39
CA ILE A 29 -21.56 10.20 -2.15
C ILE A 29 -22.81 9.55 -1.54
N GLU A 30 -23.93 10.28 -1.51
CA GLU A 30 -25.19 9.81 -0.96
C GLU A 30 -25.73 8.60 -1.73
N GLU A 31 -25.75 8.71 -3.07
CA GLU A 31 -26.17 7.63 -3.97
C GLU A 31 -25.27 6.40 -3.84
N MET A 32 -23.95 6.59 -3.87
CA MET A 32 -22.97 5.52 -3.71
C MET A 32 -23.10 4.78 -2.37
N LEU A 33 -23.28 5.49 -1.25
CA LEU A 33 -23.48 4.86 0.05
C LEU A 33 -24.82 4.11 0.14
N THR A 34 -25.85 4.61 -0.56
CA THR A 34 -27.16 3.95 -0.64
C THR A 34 -27.06 2.64 -1.43
N GLU A 35 -26.42 2.66 -2.60
CA GLU A 35 -26.20 1.48 -3.46
C GLU A 35 -25.30 0.43 -2.80
N LEU A 36 -24.32 0.86 -2.01
CA LEU A 36 -23.49 -0.04 -1.20
C LEU A 36 -24.23 -0.65 0.01
N GLY A 37 -25.50 -0.27 0.23
CA GLY A 37 -26.37 -0.85 1.25
C GLY A 37 -26.11 -0.37 2.67
N PHE A 38 -25.54 0.84 2.85
CA PHE A 38 -25.34 1.39 4.19
C PHE A 38 -26.68 1.77 4.83
N PRO A 39 -26.82 1.65 6.17
CA PRO A 39 -28.03 2.07 6.86
C PRO A 39 -28.31 3.57 6.67
N ILE A 40 -29.57 3.94 6.38
CA ILE A 40 -29.98 5.33 6.11
C ILE A 40 -29.56 6.32 7.21
N PHE A 41 -29.62 5.89 8.47
CA PHE A 41 -29.18 6.71 9.61
C PHE A 41 -27.68 7.06 9.52
N PHE A 42 -26.84 6.12 9.08
CA PHE A 42 -25.41 6.32 8.92
C PHE A 42 -25.10 7.24 7.72
N ILE A 43 -25.86 7.09 6.63
CA ILE A 43 -25.76 7.97 5.45
C ILE A 43 -26.07 9.42 5.86
N ASN A 44 -27.17 9.62 6.60
CA ASN A 44 -27.56 10.95 7.07
C ASN A 44 -26.50 11.61 7.96
N LEU A 45 -25.83 10.82 8.83
CA LEU A 45 -24.72 11.33 9.65
C LEU A 45 -23.56 11.80 8.78
N ILE A 46 -23.16 11.02 7.78
CA ILE A 46 -22.10 11.39 6.84
C ILE A 46 -22.48 12.65 6.06
N MET A 47 -23.69 12.69 5.50
CA MET A 47 -24.17 13.84 4.72
C MET A 47 -24.28 15.11 5.56
N THR A 48 -24.63 14.99 6.84
CA THR A 48 -24.61 16.11 7.79
C THR A 48 -23.19 16.60 8.05
N CYS A 49 -22.23 15.70 8.27
CA CYS A 49 -20.82 16.04 8.47
C CYS A 49 -20.20 16.73 7.25
N LEU A 50 -20.66 16.44 6.03
CA LEU A 50 -20.18 17.08 4.81
C LEU A 50 -20.86 18.44 4.59
N SER A 51 -22.19 18.47 4.63
CA SER A 51 -23.00 19.61 4.18
C SER A 51 -23.06 20.79 5.16
N THR A 52 -22.76 20.57 6.44
CA THR A 52 -22.81 21.60 7.48
C THR A 52 -21.46 22.27 7.76
N THR A 53 -20.38 21.83 7.09
CA THR A 53 -19.05 22.40 7.30
C THR A 53 -18.95 23.80 6.70
N SER A 54 -18.39 24.76 7.44
CA SER A 54 -18.13 26.12 6.95
C SER A 54 -16.66 26.48 7.11
N TYR A 55 -16.12 27.26 6.17
CA TYR A 55 -14.73 27.71 6.19
C TYR A 55 -14.64 29.23 6.30
N SER A 56 -13.57 29.75 6.90
CA SER A 56 -13.17 31.15 6.76
C SER A 56 -11.70 31.21 6.34
N LEU A 57 -11.37 32.17 5.49
CA LEU A 57 -9.99 32.38 5.03
C LEU A 57 -9.33 33.40 5.95
N LEU A 58 -8.17 33.08 6.50
CA LEU A 58 -7.37 34.05 7.23
C LEU A 58 -6.64 34.95 6.23
N ILE A 59 -7.11 36.19 6.08
CA ILE A 59 -6.48 37.21 5.24
C ILE A 59 -5.75 38.19 6.15
N ASN A 60 -4.42 38.25 6.05
CA ASN A 60 -3.56 39.09 6.88
C ASN A 60 -3.75 38.89 8.41
N GLY A 61 -4.11 37.68 8.83
CA GLY A 61 -4.33 37.35 10.24
C GLY A 61 -5.75 37.60 10.76
N SER A 62 -6.65 38.14 9.93
CA SER A 62 -8.07 38.29 10.26
C SER A 62 -8.92 37.29 9.47
N PRO A 63 -9.88 36.59 10.11
CA PRO A 63 -10.77 35.67 9.41
C PRO A 63 -11.73 36.43 8.48
N SER A 64 -11.89 35.94 7.26
CA SER A 64 -12.88 36.41 6.29
C SER A 64 -14.29 35.95 6.67
N ASP A 65 -15.27 36.40 5.88
CA ASP A 65 -16.63 35.88 5.94
C ASP A 65 -16.68 34.35 5.76
N LEU A 66 -17.72 33.75 6.33
CA LEU A 66 -17.96 32.32 6.29
C LEU A 66 -18.34 31.89 4.87
N ILE A 67 -17.56 30.97 4.33
CA ILE A 67 -17.75 30.33 3.04
C ILE A 67 -18.35 28.96 3.28
N GLN A 68 -19.54 28.74 2.71
CA GLN A 68 -20.19 27.43 2.70
C GLN A 68 -19.75 26.65 1.45
N PRO A 69 -19.07 25.50 1.60
CA PRO A 69 -18.81 24.59 0.49
C PRO A 69 -20.14 24.03 -0.04
N LYS A 70 -20.16 23.73 -1.33
CA LYS A 70 -21.29 23.03 -1.98
C LYS A 70 -20.94 21.62 -2.43
N ARG A 71 -19.65 21.28 -2.37
CA ARG A 71 -19.08 19.99 -2.79
C ARG A 71 -17.69 19.82 -2.18
N GLY A 72 -17.17 18.61 -2.32
CA GLY A 72 -15.82 18.24 -1.93
C GLY A 72 -15.74 17.66 -0.53
N LEU A 73 -14.61 17.01 -0.27
CA LEU A 73 -14.24 16.37 0.99
C LEU A 73 -13.19 17.23 1.68
N ARG A 74 -13.32 17.41 2.99
CA ARG A 74 -12.42 18.27 3.76
C ARG A 74 -11.05 17.63 3.92
N GLN A 75 -10.02 18.25 3.35
CA GLN A 75 -8.63 17.81 3.56
C GLN A 75 -8.24 18.00 5.04
N GLY A 76 -7.72 16.93 5.67
CA GLY A 76 -7.40 16.90 7.10
C GLY A 76 -8.51 16.36 8.00
N ASP A 77 -9.70 16.09 7.45
CA ASP A 77 -10.75 15.34 8.14
C ASP A 77 -10.40 13.84 8.14
N PRO A 78 -10.43 13.14 9.29
CA PRO A 78 -10.22 11.69 9.37
C PRO A 78 -11.13 10.83 8.48
N LEU A 79 -12.34 11.30 8.16
CA LEU A 79 -13.33 10.55 7.38
C LEU A 79 -13.11 10.70 5.86
N SER A 80 -12.61 11.86 5.44
CA SER A 80 -12.45 12.22 4.02
C SER A 80 -11.59 11.24 3.20
N PRO A 81 -10.46 10.71 3.70
CA PRO A 81 -9.68 9.70 2.98
C PRO A 81 -10.46 8.40 2.71
N LEU A 82 -11.31 7.97 3.66
CA LEU A 82 -12.09 6.74 3.52
C LEU A 82 -13.23 6.93 2.51
N LEU A 83 -13.97 8.05 2.62
CA LEU A 83 -15.01 8.39 1.66
C LEU A 83 -14.45 8.55 0.25
N PHE A 84 -13.29 9.21 0.12
CA PHE A 84 -12.63 9.34 -1.17
C PHE A 84 -12.21 7.97 -1.76
N THR A 85 -11.71 7.06 -0.92
CA THR A 85 -11.35 5.71 -1.36
C THR A 85 -12.59 4.95 -1.84
N LEU A 86 -13.70 5.01 -1.12
CA LEU A 86 -14.98 4.40 -1.51
C LEU A 86 -15.54 5.00 -2.80
N CYS A 87 -15.47 6.32 -2.95
CA CYS A 87 -15.86 7.01 -4.19
C CYS A 87 -15.08 6.48 -5.39
N MET A 88 -13.74 6.39 -5.25
CA MET A 88 -12.89 5.89 -6.32
C MET A 88 -13.14 4.40 -6.60
N GLU A 89 -13.29 3.56 -5.57
CA GLU A 89 -13.59 2.13 -5.74
C GLU A 89 -14.95 1.91 -6.43
N TYR A 90 -15.99 2.63 -6.02
CA TYR A 90 -17.32 2.58 -6.64
C TYR A 90 -17.25 3.02 -8.11
N PHE A 91 -16.57 4.12 -8.38
CA PHE A 91 -16.33 4.66 -9.72
C PHE A 91 -15.54 3.71 -10.62
N TYR A 92 -14.57 2.97 -10.08
CA TYR A 92 -13.85 1.92 -10.82
C TYR A 92 -14.69 0.65 -11.04
N SER A 93 -15.73 0.42 -10.23
CA SER A 93 -16.60 -0.75 -10.32
C SER A 93 -17.82 -0.58 -11.23
N ASP A 94 -18.23 0.66 -11.52
CA ASP A 94 -19.31 0.96 -12.46
C ASP A 94 -18.80 1.05 -13.91
N ILE A 95 -19.05 -0.02 -14.66
CA ILE A 95 -18.70 -0.21 -16.07
C ILE A 95 -19.30 0.88 -16.97
N THR A 96 -20.45 1.44 -16.58
CA THR A 96 -21.18 2.45 -17.36
C THR A 96 -20.55 3.84 -17.22
N SER A 97 -20.12 4.21 -16.02
CA SER A 97 -19.42 5.48 -15.77
C SER A 97 -18.04 5.52 -16.43
N VAL A 98 -17.31 4.40 -16.48
CA VAL A 98 -15.99 4.31 -17.13
C VAL A 98 -16.10 4.36 -18.66
N SER A 99 -17.11 3.72 -19.24
CA SER A 99 -17.41 3.80 -20.68
C SER A 99 -17.89 5.21 -21.08
N LEU A 100 -18.76 5.84 -20.28
CA LEU A 100 -19.16 7.24 -20.45
C LEU A 100 -17.98 8.22 -20.31
N LEU A 101 -17.01 7.95 -19.44
CA LEU A 101 -15.78 8.74 -19.37
C LEU A 101 -14.89 8.54 -20.59
N SER A 102 -14.75 7.32 -21.09
CA SER A 102 -14.04 7.03 -22.34
C SER A 102 -14.67 7.78 -23.52
N GLU A 103 -15.99 7.72 -23.62
CA GLU A 103 -16.78 8.37 -24.67
C GLU A 103 -16.75 9.90 -24.50
N SER A 104 -16.89 10.40 -23.26
CA SER A 104 -16.80 11.82 -22.93
C SER A 104 -15.40 12.38 -23.11
N PHE A 105 -14.32 11.62 -22.88
CA PHE A 105 -12.95 12.07 -23.16
C PHE A 105 -12.72 12.22 -24.68
N ASN A 106 -13.26 11.30 -25.48
CA ASN A 106 -13.20 11.36 -26.94
C ASN A 106 -14.08 12.50 -27.50
N LEU A 107 -15.29 12.66 -26.96
CA LEU A 107 -16.23 13.72 -27.36
C LEU A 107 -15.74 15.10 -26.90
N PHE A 108 -15.27 15.24 -25.66
CA PHE A 108 -14.75 16.50 -25.10
C PHE A 108 -13.50 16.99 -25.84
N SER A 109 -12.56 16.09 -26.17
CA SER A 109 -11.34 16.40 -26.93
C SER A 109 -11.65 16.85 -28.37
N ASN A 110 -12.67 16.26 -29.00
CA ASN A 110 -13.06 16.60 -30.37
C ASN A 110 -13.96 17.84 -30.46
N THR A 111 -14.72 18.17 -29.41
CA THR A 111 -15.77 19.22 -29.48
C THR A 111 -15.37 20.53 -28.79
N THR A 112 -14.47 20.53 -27.80
CA THR A 112 -14.24 21.72 -26.95
C THR A 112 -12.91 22.43 -27.13
N SER A 113 -11.96 21.86 -27.88
CA SER A 113 -10.58 22.37 -28.00
C SER A 113 -9.83 22.54 -26.65
N LEU A 114 -10.35 22.01 -25.54
CA LEU A 114 -9.70 22.05 -24.22
C LEU A 114 -9.02 20.71 -23.90
N GLN A 115 -7.77 20.76 -23.43
CA GLN A 115 -6.92 19.59 -23.17
C GLN A 115 -6.93 19.13 -21.70
N ALA A 116 -6.79 17.81 -21.49
CA ALA A 116 -6.43 17.19 -20.21
C ALA A 116 -5.23 17.92 -19.59
N ASN A 117 -5.13 18.00 -18.24
CA ASN A 117 -4.06 18.74 -17.57
C ASN A 117 -2.67 18.26 -18.07
N PRO A 118 -2.03 19.02 -18.98
CA PRO A 118 -0.91 18.49 -19.75
C PRO A 118 0.36 18.41 -18.91
N CYS A 119 0.38 19.10 -17.76
CA CYS A 119 1.52 19.11 -16.83
C CYS A 119 1.55 17.89 -15.89
N LYS A 120 0.48 17.08 -15.80
CA LYS A 120 0.40 15.99 -14.81
C LYS A 120 -0.08 14.64 -15.35
N SER A 121 -0.83 14.65 -16.45
CA SER A 121 -1.29 13.45 -17.15
C SER A 121 -0.36 13.15 -18.33
N SER A 122 0.11 11.91 -18.45
CA SER A 122 1.08 11.54 -19.48
C SER A 122 0.96 10.08 -19.89
N VAL A 123 1.10 9.84 -21.19
CA VAL A 123 1.15 8.51 -21.80
C VAL A 123 2.59 8.23 -22.19
N TYR A 124 3.14 7.14 -21.65
CA TYR A 124 4.51 6.72 -21.89
C TYR A 124 4.52 5.42 -22.69
N CYS A 125 5.23 5.40 -23.82
CA CYS A 125 5.34 4.23 -24.68
C CYS A 125 6.82 3.83 -24.82
N CYS A 126 7.14 2.57 -24.58
CA CYS A 126 8.48 2.02 -24.79
C CYS A 126 8.42 0.95 -25.90
N GLY A 127 9.32 1.03 -26.89
CA GLY A 127 9.41 0.02 -27.97
C GLY A 127 8.31 0.07 -29.03
N ILE A 128 7.54 1.16 -29.12
CA ILE A 128 6.41 1.34 -30.06
C ILE A 128 6.72 2.47 -31.03
N SER A 129 6.64 2.21 -32.35
CA SER A 129 6.84 3.24 -33.39
C SER A 129 5.72 4.30 -33.36
N ASN A 130 6.00 5.54 -33.78
CA ASN A 130 5.03 6.65 -33.68
C ASN A 130 3.71 6.41 -34.44
N LEU A 131 3.72 5.61 -35.50
CA LEU A 131 2.52 5.23 -36.27
C LEU A 131 1.58 4.29 -35.49
N THR A 132 2.13 3.44 -34.61
CA THR A 132 1.39 2.46 -33.78
C THR A 132 0.92 3.00 -32.41
N LYS A 133 1.29 4.23 -32.02
CA LYS A 133 0.89 4.81 -30.72
C LYS A 133 -0.62 5.00 -30.59
N LYS A 134 -1.31 5.46 -31.65
CA LYS A 134 -2.77 5.63 -31.65
C LYS A 134 -3.51 4.31 -31.48
N GLU A 135 -3.09 3.28 -32.22
CA GLU A 135 -3.66 1.92 -32.12
C GLU A 135 -3.35 1.27 -30.75
N SER A 136 -2.17 1.52 -30.18
CA SER A 136 -1.79 1.02 -28.86
C SER A 136 -2.56 1.68 -27.71
N VAL A 137 -2.90 2.97 -27.85
CA VAL A 137 -3.79 3.67 -26.91
C VAL A 137 -5.22 3.12 -27.02
N LEU A 138 -5.71 2.88 -28.25
CA LEU A 138 -7.01 2.23 -28.47
C LEU A 138 -7.07 0.82 -27.83
N LEU A 139 -6.00 0.03 -28.01
CA LEU A 139 -5.86 -1.31 -27.42
C LEU A 139 -5.78 -1.27 -25.89
N LEU A 140 -5.13 -0.27 -25.30
CA LEU A 140 -5.11 -0.04 -23.85
C LEU A 140 -6.49 0.28 -23.29
N VAL A 141 -7.28 1.06 -24.02
CA VAL A 141 -8.65 1.43 -23.65
C VAL A 141 -9.58 0.21 -23.73
N SER A 142 -9.47 -0.61 -24.79
CA SER A 142 -10.21 -1.88 -24.87
C SER A 142 -9.72 -2.92 -23.85
N ALA A 143 -8.43 -2.87 -23.49
CA ALA A 143 -7.89 -3.72 -22.43
C ALA A 143 -8.42 -3.31 -21.06
N LEU A 144 -8.61 -2.01 -20.78
CA LEU A 144 -9.25 -1.53 -19.54
C LEU A 144 -10.70 -2.01 -19.41
N GLU A 145 -11.47 -2.02 -20.51
CA GLU A 145 -12.81 -2.63 -20.55
C GLU A 145 -12.77 -4.13 -20.22
N SER A 146 -11.76 -4.86 -20.73
CA SER A 146 -11.57 -6.30 -20.46
C SER A 146 -10.99 -6.59 -19.07
N TYR A 147 -10.16 -5.70 -18.53
CA TYR A 147 -9.47 -5.83 -17.23
C TYR A 147 -10.42 -5.55 -16.05
N LEU A 148 -11.49 -4.78 -16.27
CA LEU A 148 -12.54 -4.53 -15.29
C LEU A 148 -13.60 -5.64 -15.26
N LEU A 149 -13.76 -6.40 -16.35
CA LEU A 149 -14.52 -7.66 -16.39
C LEU A 149 -13.77 -8.85 -15.75
N GLY A 150 -12.45 -8.73 -15.52
CA GLY A 150 -11.58 -9.81 -15.05
C GLY A 150 -10.74 -9.42 -13.84
N THR A 151 -11.14 -9.90 -12.66
CA THR A 151 -10.45 -9.76 -11.36
C THR A 151 -9.02 -10.33 -11.35
N TRP A 152 -8.05 -9.61 -11.91
CA TRP A 152 -6.62 -9.97 -11.85
C TRP A 152 -5.73 -8.78 -11.47
N VAL A 153 -5.93 -8.23 -10.26
CA VAL A 153 -4.91 -7.38 -9.59
C VAL A 153 -4.69 -7.74 -8.13
N TYR A 154 -5.61 -8.44 -7.46
CA TYR A 154 -5.45 -8.72 -6.02
C TYR A 154 -4.70 -10.00 -5.66
N GLN A 155 -4.18 -10.76 -6.64
CA GLN A 155 -3.49 -12.03 -6.34
C GLN A 155 -2.01 -11.90 -5.97
N SER A 156 -1.36 -10.74 -6.14
CA SER A 156 0.10 -10.63 -5.90
C SER A 156 0.54 -9.54 -4.91
N VAL A 157 -0.37 -8.79 -4.30
CA VAL A 157 -0.06 -7.87 -3.19
C VAL A 157 -1.28 -7.80 -2.28
N PRO A 158 -1.29 -8.38 -1.07
CA PRO A 158 -0.29 -8.08 -0.03
C PRO A 158 0.05 -9.25 0.92
N GLU A 159 1.30 -9.68 0.92
CA GLU A 159 1.73 -10.72 1.84
C GLU A 159 2.01 -10.19 3.26
N ASN A 160 1.96 -11.08 4.25
CA ASN A 160 2.35 -10.79 5.64
C ASN A 160 3.77 -10.20 5.67
N PHE A 161 4.05 -9.30 6.64
CA PHE A 161 5.40 -8.82 6.90
C PHE A 161 6.45 -9.94 6.92
N ARG A 162 6.13 -11.11 7.49
CA ARG A 162 7.03 -12.29 7.57
C ARG A 162 7.34 -12.95 6.23
N LEU A 163 6.50 -12.71 5.23
CA LEU A 163 6.64 -13.20 3.86
C LEU A 163 7.26 -12.11 2.95
N GLY A 164 7.51 -10.92 3.49
CA GLY A 164 8.11 -9.82 2.74
C GLY A 164 7.10 -8.88 2.09
N GLY A 165 5.80 -8.99 2.38
CA GLY A 165 4.79 -8.04 1.93
C GLY A 165 4.52 -6.90 2.92
N LEU A 166 3.54 -6.05 2.58
CA LEU A 166 3.15 -4.86 3.33
C LEU A 166 2.31 -5.14 4.59
N GLY A 167 2.01 -6.41 4.87
CA GLY A 167 1.31 -6.81 6.10
C GLY A 167 -0.20 -6.59 6.09
N PHE A 168 -0.79 -6.21 4.96
CA PHE A 168 -2.25 -6.23 4.83
C PHE A 168 -2.78 -7.66 4.88
N ARG A 169 -4.00 -7.81 5.36
CA ARG A 169 -4.69 -9.10 5.40
C ARG A 169 -5.50 -9.25 4.12
N ASN A 170 -5.58 -10.47 3.60
CA ASN A 170 -6.57 -10.79 2.58
C ASN A 170 -7.95 -10.74 3.25
N LEU A 171 -8.70 -9.67 2.99
CA LEU A 171 -9.99 -9.42 3.63
C LEU A 171 -11.03 -10.49 3.27
N ALA A 172 -10.98 -11.05 2.07
CA ALA A 172 -11.87 -12.13 1.67
C ALA A 172 -11.64 -13.39 2.52
N ILE A 173 -10.38 -13.84 2.65
CA ILE A 173 -10.03 -14.99 3.50
C ILE A 173 -10.28 -14.68 4.98
N TRP A 174 -10.03 -13.45 5.42
CA TRP A 174 -10.32 -13.03 6.80
C TRP A 174 -11.83 -13.05 7.10
N ASN A 175 -12.65 -12.58 6.16
CA ASN A 175 -14.11 -12.64 6.26
C ASN A 175 -14.59 -14.10 6.28
N GLN A 176 -14.04 -14.97 5.43
CA GLN A 176 -14.31 -16.42 5.49
C GLN A 176 -13.95 -17.00 6.86
N ALA A 177 -12.80 -16.64 7.43
CA ALA A 177 -12.41 -17.07 8.76
C ALA A 177 -13.33 -16.50 9.87
N ALA A 178 -13.87 -15.29 9.72
CA ALA A 178 -14.79 -14.68 10.67
C ALA A 178 -16.18 -15.34 10.61
N VAL A 179 -16.72 -15.54 9.39
CA VAL A 179 -18.00 -16.23 9.16
C VAL A 179 -17.89 -17.71 9.53
N GLY A 180 -16.74 -18.33 9.31
CA GLY A 180 -16.43 -19.68 9.80
C GLY A 180 -16.59 -19.80 11.31
N LYS A 181 -16.33 -18.73 12.09
CA LYS A 181 -16.61 -18.73 13.53
C LYS A 181 -18.09 -18.91 13.81
N LEU A 182 -18.98 -18.29 13.03
CA LEU A 182 -20.42 -18.46 13.15
C LEU A 182 -20.82 -19.91 12.81
N ALA A 183 -20.27 -20.48 11.74
CA ALA A 183 -20.51 -21.89 11.39
C ALA A 183 -20.06 -22.85 12.49
N TRP A 184 -18.91 -22.56 13.13
CA TRP A 184 -18.40 -23.30 14.28
C TRP A 184 -19.30 -23.14 15.52
N SER A 185 -19.75 -21.92 15.84
CA SER A 185 -20.67 -21.66 16.96
C SER A 185 -21.99 -22.43 16.80
N ILE A 186 -22.51 -22.54 15.58
CA ILE A 186 -23.70 -23.36 15.29
C ILE A 186 -23.40 -24.85 15.50
N ALA A 187 -22.24 -25.33 15.05
CA ALA A 187 -21.82 -26.71 15.22
C ALA A 187 -21.66 -27.11 16.70
N GLN A 188 -21.07 -26.23 17.51
CA GLN A 188 -20.86 -26.42 18.95
C GLN A 188 -22.12 -26.19 19.79
N LYS A 189 -23.22 -25.74 19.19
CA LYS A 189 -24.44 -25.31 19.89
C LYS A 189 -24.13 -24.34 21.03
N GLU A 190 -23.29 -23.33 20.75
CA GLU A 190 -22.95 -22.31 21.74
C GLU A 190 -24.21 -21.70 22.36
N ASP A 191 -24.18 -21.48 23.67
CA ASP A 191 -25.30 -20.96 24.42
C ASP A 191 -25.51 -19.46 24.18
N ASN A 192 -26.04 -19.12 23.01
CA ASN A 192 -26.42 -17.77 22.64
C ASN A 192 -27.74 -17.76 21.85
N LEU A 193 -28.48 -16.65 21.93
CA LEU A 193 -29.85 -16.56 21.39
C LEU A 193 -29.91 -16.80 19.87
N TRP A 194 -28.92 -16.30 19.13
CA TRP A 194 -28.93 -16.42 17.67
C TRP A 194 -28.63 -17.86 17.21
N VAL A 195 -27.73 -18.60 17.87
CA VAL A 195 -27.48 -20.03 17.58
C VAL A 195 -28.72 -20.85 17.92
N LYS A 196 -29.36 -20.59 19.07
CA LYS A 196 -30.64 -21.24 19.44
C LYS A 196 -31.72 -20.98 18.39
N TRP A 197 -31.85 -19.74 17.91
CA TRP A 197 -32.80 -19.37 16.86
C TRP A 197 -32.48 -20.07 15.52
N VAL A 198 -31.20 -20.14 15.12
CA VAL A 198 -30.79 -20.85 13.90
C VAL A 198 -31.14 -22.33 13.99
N HIS A 199 -30.94 -22.96 15.14
CA HIS A 199 -31.36 -24.35 15.37
C HIS A 199 -32.88 -24.51 15.40
N ALA A 200 -33.64 -23.60 16.00
CA ALA A 200 -35.09 -23.70 16.05
C ALA A 200 -35.76 -23.50 14.67
N VAL A 201 -35.27 -22.55 13.88
CA VAL A 201 -35.92 -22.12 12.63
C VAL A 201 -35.38 -22.90 11.42
N TYR A 202 -34.05 -23.03 11.29
CA TYR A 202 -33.40 -23.51 10.06
C TYR A 202 -32.92 -24.95 10.16
N VAL A 203 -32.06 -25.25 11.15
CA VAL A 203 -31.39 -26.55 11.25
C VAL A 203 -32.34 -27.62 11.80
N LYS A 204 -33.16 -27.25 12.78
CA LYS A 204 -34.10 -28.14 13.50
C LYS A 204 -33.35 -29.35 14.07
N GLN A 205 -33.74 -30.56 13.69
CA GLN A 205 -33.05 -31.80 14.09
C GLN A 205 -32.09 -32.33 13.02
N LYS A 206 -31.79 -31.55 11.97
CA LYS A 206 -30.87 -32.00 10.91
C LYS A 206 -29.43 -31.92 11.38
N ASN A 207 -28.59 -32.81 10.85
CA ASN A 207 -27.15 -32.77 11.10
C ASN A 207 -26.52 -31.54 10.43
N TRP A 208 -25.89 -30.67 11.22
CA TRP A 208 -25.29 -29.42 10.76
C TRP A 208 -24.16 -29.60 9.73
N LEU A 209 -23.37 -30.67 9.84
CA LEU A 209 -22.22 -30.91 8.95
C LEU A 209 -22.70 -31.04 7.50
N VAL A 210 -23.74 -31.84 7.28
CA VAL A 210 -24.37 -32.06 5.96
C VAL A 210 -25.51 -31.10 5.65
N TYR A 211 -25.85 -30.18 6.56
CA TYR A 211 -26.96 -29.26 6.37
C TYR A 211 -26.73 -28.32 5.20
N MET A 212 -27.75 -28.20 4.33
CA MET A 212 -27.86 -27.19 3.28
C MET A 212 -29.13 -26.34 3.47
N PRO A 213 -29.04 -25.02 3.27
CA PRO A 213 -30.15 -24.10 3.46
C PRO A 213 -31.18 -24.22 2.32
N SER A 214 -32.46 -24.00 2.62
CA SER A 214 -33.51 -23.93 1.59
C SER A 214 -33.47 -22.62 0.80
N ILE A 215 -34.16 -22.59 -0.35
CA ILE A 215 -34.30 -21.37 -1.17
C ILE A 215 -34.96 -20.24 -0.39
N ALA A 216 -35.86 -20.55 0.56
CA ALA A 216 -36.51 -19.56 1.42
C ALA A 216 -35.64 -19.08 2.59
N ALA A 217 -34.45 -19.65 2.81
CA ALA A 217 -33.60 -19.27 3.94
C ALA A 217 -33.02 -17.85 3.76
N SER A 218 -32.74 -17.18 4.89
CA SER A 218 -32.14 -15.84 4.87
C SER A 218 -30.77 -15.84 4.20
N GLY A 219 -30.43 -14.71 3.56
CA GLY A 219 -29.13 -14.54 2.89
C GLY A 219 -27.94 -14.80 3.83
N ALA A 220 -28.05 -14.40 5.10
CA ALA A 220 -27.03 -14.64 6.11
C ALA A 220 -26.79 -16.14 6.37
N VAL A 221 -27.84 -16.92 6.56
CA VAL A 221 -27.72 -18.38 6.79
C VAL A 221 -27.18 -19.09 5.55
N LYS A 222 -27.62 -18.66 4.36
CA LYS A 222 -27.07 -19.14 3.09
C LYS A 222 -25.57 -18.88 2.97
N TYR A 223 -25.13 -17.68 3.32
CA TYR A 223 -23.73 -17.29 3.26
C TYR A 223 -22.88 -18.05 4.30
N ILE A 224 -23.39 -18.27 5.52
CA ILE A 224 -22.72 -19.10 6.52
C ILE A 224 -22.53 -20.54 6.00
N CYS A 225 -23.55 -21.13 5.38
CA CYS A 225 -23.45 -22.48 4.82
C CYS A 225 -22.49 -22.56 3.64
N LYS A 226 -22.45 -21.51 2.78
CA LYS A 226 -21.47 -21.40 1.70
C LYS A 226 -20.04 -21.36 2.25
N VAL A 227 -19.76 -20.48 3.21
CA VAL A 227 -18.43 -20.37 3.82
C VAL A 227 -18.05 -21.65 4.56
N LYS A 228 -18.99 -22.33 5.23
CA LYS A 228 -18.77 -23.65 5.84
C LYS A 228 -18.20 -24.62 4.80
N LEU A 229 -18.86 -24.75 3.65
CA LEU A 229 -18.44 -25.65 2.57
C LEU A 229 -17.09 -25.24 1.98
N ASP A 230 -16.90 -23.95 1.68
CA ASP A 230 -15.65 -23.42 1.13
C ASP A 230 -14.46 -23.69 2.06
N CYS A 231 -14.63 -23.49 3.38
CA CYS A 231 -13.59 -23.74 4.38
C CYS A 231 -13.28 -25.25 4.50
N THR A 232 -14.30 -26.11 4.59
CA THR A 232 -14.11 -27.58 4.62
C THR A 232 -13.35 -28.06 3.38
N ASN A 233 -13.73 -27.58 2.20
CA ASN A 233 -13.09 -27.97 0.94
C ASN A 233 -11.62 -27.54 0.90
N ARG A 234 -11.30 -26.32 1.35
CA ARG A 234 -9.92 -25.81 1.38
C ARG A 234 -9.04 -26.50 2.43
N LEU A 235 -9.61 -26.89 3.55
CA LEU A 235 -8.87 -27.58 4.63
C LEU A 235 -8.84 -29.10 4.43
N HIS A 236 -9.60 -29.62 3.47
CA HIS A 236 -9.82 -31.05 3.25
C HIS A 236 -10.26 -31.80 4.52
N SER A 237 -10.98 -31.11 5.43
CA SER A 237 -11.40 -31.67 6.72
C SER A 237 -12.56 -30.86 7.32
N ASP A 238 -13.47 -31.55 8.02
CA ASP A 238 -14.54 -30.96 8.84
C ASP A 238 -14.16 -30.80 10.33
N SER A 239 -12.97 -31.27 10.73
CA SER A 239 -12.53 -31.29 12.14
C SER A 239 -12.47 -29.91 12.80
N TRP A 240 -12.35 -28.85 12.00
CA TRP A 240 -12.36 -27.47 12.48
C TRP A 240 -13.71 -27.07 13.08
N LEU A 241 -14.82 -27.72 12.68
CA LEU A 241 -16.16 -27.51 13.25
C LEU A 241 -16.33 -28.16 14.63
N THR A 242 -15.55 -29.21 14.93
CA THR A 242 -15.62 -29.97 16.18
C THR A 242 -14.55 -29.57 17.20
N THR A 243 -13.69 -28.60 16.87
CA THR A 243 -12.60 -28.17 17.74
C THR A 243 -13.14 -27.45 18.98
N THR A 244 -12.50 -27.63 20.15
CA THR A 244 -12.95 -27.02 21.42
C THR A 244 -12.87 -25.49 21.47
N LYS A 245 -11.96 -24.90 20.68
CA LYS A 245 -11.79 -23.45 20.58
C LYS A 245 -11.58 -23.04 19.14
N TYR A 246 -12.27 -21.98 18.72
CA TYR A 246 -12.10 -21.37 17.42
C TYR A 246 -11.46 -19.98 17.53
N SER A 247 -10.39 -19.78 16.76
CA SER A 247 -9.70 -18.51 16.63
C SER A 247 -9.69 -18.09 15.17
N ILE A 248 -10.24 -16.90 14.89
CA ILE A 248 -10.27 -16.32 13.54
C ILE A 248 -8.84 -16.21 12.98
N GLY A 249 -7.87 -15.86 13.83
CA GLY A 249 -6.47 -15.74 13.42
C GLY A 249 -5.79 -17.08 13.09
N ASP A 250 -6.18 -18.17 13.75
CA ASP A 250 -5.71 -19.53 13.43
C ASP A 250 -6.37 -20.05 12.16
N MET A 251 -7.68 -19.90 12.03
CA MET A 251 -8.41 -20.27 10.81
C MET A 251 -7.86 -19.52 9.60
N TYR A 252 -7.68 -18.20 9.71
CA TYR A 252 -7.09 -17.39 8.64
C TYR A 252 -5.69 -17.86 8.22
N ARG A 253 -4.90 -18.40 9.16
CA ARG A 253 -3.58 -18.97 8.84
C ARG A 253 -3.67 -20.31 8.13
N GLN A 254 -4.67 -21.14 8.44
CA GLN A 254 -4.88 -22.44 7.81
C GLN A 254 -5.49 -22.33 6.42
N LEU A 255 -6.43 -21.39 6.22
CA LEU A 255 -7.04 -21.11 4.91
C LEU A 255 -6.10 -20.46 3.90
N ARG A 256 -4.90 -20.05 4.34
CA ARG A 256 -3.88 -19.47 3.48
C ARG A 256 -2.89 -20.53 3.05
N GLU A 257 -2.49 -20.47 1.78
CA GLU A 257 -1.38 -21.26 1.26
C GLU A 257 -0.09 -20.97 2.06
N GLN A 258 0.61 -22.03 2.45
CA GLN A 258 1.88 -21.91 3.15
C GLN A 258 2.96 -21.42 2.17
N GLN A 259 3.18 -20.11 2.15
CA GLN A 259 4.29 -19.52 1.41
C GLN A 259 5.60 -19.59 2.21
N ALA A 260 6.72 -19.76 1.52
CA ALA A 260 8.04 -19.79 2.12
C ALA A 260 8.36 -18.45 2.82
N LYS A 261 8.84 -18.51 4.06
CA LYS A 261 9.26 -17.32 4.82
C LYS A 261 10.45 -16.67 4.13
N THR A 262 10.41 -15.35 3.96
CA THR A 262 11.55 -14.63 3.39
C THR A 262 12.61 -14.38 4.45
N ASN A 263 13.88 -14.62 4.08
CA ASN A 263 15.03 -14.43 4.96
C ASN A 263 15.43 -12.95 5.17
N TRP A 264 14.73 -12.02 4.52
CA TRP A 264 15.06 -10.59 4.52
C TRP A 264 14.00 -9.70 5.15
N SER A 265 12.78 -10.20 5.32
CA SER A 265 11.63 -9.45 5.86
C SER A 265 11.91 -8.76 7.18
N HIS A 266 12.65 -9.41 8.07
CA HIS A 266 12.97 -8.90 9.40
C HIS A 266 13.95 -7.73 9.39
N PHE A 267 14.71 -7.54 8.31
CA PHE A 267 15.55 -6.34 8.13
C PHE A 267 14.69 -5.09 7.90
N VAL A 268 13.62 -5.24 7.11
CA VAL A 268 12.73 -4.15 6.70
C VAL A 268 11.72 -3.83 7.79
N TRP A 269 11.03 -4.86 8.28
CA TRP A 269 9.89 -4.71 9.19
C TRP A 269 10.30 -4.63 10.65
N ASN A 270 11.31 -3.80 10.92
CA ASN A 270 11.86 -3.56 12.24
C ASN A 270 11.17 -2.36 12.93
N ARG A 271 10.76 -2.53 14.20
CA ARG A 271 10.05 -1.48 14.96
C ARG A 271 10.84 -0.17 15.08
N PHE A 272 12.18 -0.26 15.16
CA PHE A 272 13.03 0.92 15.32
C PHE A 272 13.12 1.75 14.03
N THR A 273 12.90 1.15 12.87
CA THR A 273 12.85 1.87 11.60
C THR A 273 11.59 2.75 11.54
N ILE A 274 11.73 3.99 11.04
CA ILE A 274 10.61 4.91 10.79
C ILE A 274 9.71 4.32 9.68
N PRO A 275 8.36 4.37 9.82
CA PRO A 275 7.45 3.71 8.88
C PRO A 275 7.70 4.02 7.39
N LYS A 276 7.87 5.30 7.02
CA LYS A 276 8.19 5.70 5.64
C LYS A 276 9.51 5.11 5.13
N HIS A 277 10.51 4.93 6.00
CA HIS A 277 11.81 4.37 5.62
C HIS A 277 11.71 2.86 5.40
N ARG A 278 10.80 2.16 6.10
CA ARG A 278 10.52 0.74 5.84
C ARG A 278 9.99 0.52 4.43
N VAL A 279 9.06 1.37 3.98
CA VAL A 279 8.46 1.26 2.65
C VAL A 279 9.50 1.53 1.56
N ILE A 280 10.32 2.57 1.73
CA ILE A 280 11.39 2.87 0.76
C ILE A 280 12.46 1.76 0.77
N LEU A 281 12.87 1.26 1.93
CA LEU A 281 13.81 0.14 2.03
C LEU A 281 13.24 -1.15 1.41
N TRP A 282 11.95 -1.42 1.62
CA TRP A 282 11.24 -2.54 1.01
C TRP A 282 11.28 -2.47 -0.52
N LEU A 283 10.93 -1.31 -1.08
CA LEU A 283 11.00 -1.07 -2.53
C LEU A 283 12.44 -1.17 -3.05
N ALA A 284 13.43 -0.67 -2.30
CA ALA A 284 14.84 -0.74 -2.67
C ALA A 284 15.33 -2.20 -2.75
N LEU A 285 14.98 -3.04 -1.77
CA LEU A 285 15.38 -4.46 -1.76
C LEU A 285 14.74 -5.28 -2.87
N GLN A 286 13.56 -4.87 -3.36
CA GLN A 286 12.89 -5.51 -4.49
C GLN A 286 13.28 -4.90 -5.85
N ASP A 287 14.20 -3.93 -5.87
CA ASP A 287 14.54 -3.15 -7.06
C ASP A 287 13.28 -2.52 -7.73
N ARG A 288 12.35 -2.04 -6.91
CA ARG A 288 11.05 -1.46 -7.31
C ARG A 288 10.98 0.07 -7.22
N LEU A 289 12.10 0.72 -6.92
CA LEU A 289 12.19 2.19 -6.92
C LEU A 289 12.23 2.74 -8.35
N LYS A 290 11.74 3.97 -8.52
CA LYS A 290 11.62 4.67 -9.81
C LYS A 290 12.91 5.42 -10.16
N THR A 291 14.00 4.68 -10.35
CA THR A 291 15.31 5.27 -10.70
C THR A 291 15.33 5.78 -12.15
N LYS A 292 16.23 6.70 -12.51
CA LYS A 292 16.29 7.26 -13.88
C LYS A 292 16.55 6.18 -14.93
N ALA A 293 17.37 5.17 -14.64
CA ALA A 293 17.57 4.02 -15.55
C ALA A 293 16.27 3.30 -15.92
N ARG A 294 15.30 3.25 -14.99
CA ARG A 294 13.99 2.64 -15.25
C ARG A 294 13.01 3.58 -15.93
N LEU A 295 13.17 4.88 -15.72
CA LEU A 295 12.26 5.92 -16.22
C LEU A 295 12.64 6.40 -17.62
N PHE A 296 13.93 6.39 -17.96
CA PHE A 296 14.47 6.82 -19.24
C PHE A 296 13.89 6.05 -20.44
N PRO A 297 13.77 4.70 -20.42
CA PRO A 297 13.13 3.97 -21.52
C PRO A 297 11.67 4.32 -21.77
N TYR A 298 10.98 4.90 -20.78
CA TYR A 298 9.60 5.37 -20.90
C TYR A 298 9.50 6.83 -21.38
N GLY A 299 10.63 7.53 -21.56
CA GLY A 299 10.65 8.96 -21.92
C GLY A 299 10.17 9.88 -20.78
N VAL A 300 10.28 9.44 -19.52
CA VAL A 300 9.92 10.24 -18.34
C VAL A 300 11.06 11.19 -17.95
N THR A 301 12.30 10.82 -18.26
CA THR A 301 13.51 11.59 -17.96
C THR A 301 14.30 11.79 -19.25
N ASP A 302 14.98 12.93 -19.38
CA ASP A 302 15.77 13.28 -20.58
C ASP A 302 17.00 12.39 -20.76
N ASP A 303 17.54 11.89 -19.65
CA ASP A 303 18.71 11.01 -19.59
C ASP A 303 18.54 9.95 -18.47
N ASP A 304 19.46 8.99 -18.42
CA ASP A 304 19.51 7.94 -17.40
C ASP A 304 20.62 8.17 -16.34
N LEU A 305 21.38 9.26 -16.41
CA LEU A 305 22.48 9.59 -15.52
C LEU A 305 22.00 9.90 -14.10
N CYS A 306 22.78 9.47 -13.12
CA CYS A 306 22.54 9.65 -11.70
C CYS A 306 22.38 11.12 -11.32
N ALA A 307 21.26 11.49 -10.71
CA ALA A 307 21.01 12.88 -10.33
C ALA A 307 21.95 13.39 -9.22
N LEU A 308 22.69 12.50 -8.55
CA LEU A 308 23.63 12.88 -7.49
C LEU A 308 25.05 13.12 -8.01
N CYS A 309 25.55 12.29 -8.93
CA CYS A 309 26.92 12.41 -9.44
C CYS A 309 27.01 12.87 -10.90
N GLY A 310 25.96 12.70 -11.70
CA GLY A 310 25.94 13.05 -13.11
C GLY A 310 26.81 12.18 -14.03
N LEU A 311 27.50 11.15 -13.52
CA LEU A 311 28.54 10.42 -14.27
C LEU A 311 28.11 9.06 -14.81
N HIS A 312 27.23 8.34 -14.11
CA HIS A 312 26.86 6.96 -14.45
C HIS A 312 25.34 6.78 -14.43
N THR A 313 24.84 5.75 -15.12
CA THR A 313 23.42 5.38 -15.13
C THR A 313 22.85 5.13 -13.72
N GLU A 314 21.72 5.75 -13.40
CA GLU A 314 21.01 5.67 -12.13
C GLU A 314 20.20 4.37 -12.00
N ASN A 315 20.87 3.25 -11.75
CA ASN A 315 20.22 2.04 -11.25
C ASN A 315 20.32 1.96 -9.71
N SER A 316 19.58 1.05 -9.07
CA SER A 316 19.57 0.94 -7.60
C SER A 316 20.94 0.63 -7.01
N SER A 317 21.76 -0.20 -7.68
CA SER A 317 23.12 -0.52 -7.22
C SER A 317 24.02 0.71 -7.23
N HIS A 318 24.01 1.48 -8.33
CA HIS A 318 24.77 2.72 -8.43
C HIS A 318 24.26 3.76 -7.43
N LEU A 319 22.96 4.04 -7.43
CA LEU A 319 22.35 5.07 -6.59
C LEU A 319 22.66 4.88 -5.11
N PHE A 320 22.61 3.64 -4.60
CA PHE A 320 22.81 3.41 -3.17
C PHE A 320 24.25 3.02 -2.78
N PHE A 321 25.08 2.47 -3.67
CA PHE A 321 26.38 1.89 -3.25
C PHE A 321 27.59 2.21 -4.13
N SER A 322 27.42 2.58 -5.40
CA SER A 322 28.55 2.91 -6.28
C SER A 322 28.71 4.42 -6.52
N CYS A 323 27.65 5.19 -6.31
CA CYS A 323 27.70 6.65 -6.37
C CYS A 323 28.57 7.18 -5.22
N HIS A 324 29.58 8.00 -5.54
CA HIS A 324 30.51 8.57 -4.55
C HIS A 324 29.79 9.18 -3.34
N TYR A 325 28.73 9.96 -3.59
CA TYR A 325 27.89 10.54 -2.56
C TYR A 325 27.33 9.49 -1.58
N SER A 326 26.76 8.43 -2.13
CA SER A 326 26.09 7.37 -1.38
C SER A 326 27.08 6.48 -0.64
N THR A 327 28.21 6.15 -1.28
CA THR A 327 29.29 5.36 -0.67
C THR A 327 29.88 6.09 0.54
N GLU A 328 30.17 7.38 0.42
CA GLU A 328 30.71 8.18 1.54
C GLU A 328 29.67 8.38 2.65
N CYS A 329 28.40 8.60 2.30
CA CYS A 329 27.32 8.68 3.27
C CYS A 329 27.19 7.36 4.07
N CYS A 330 27.15 6.21 3.38
CA CYS A 330 27.12 4.90 4.01
C CYS A 330 28.34 4.68 4.92
N ARG A 331 29.54 5.01 4.43
CA ARG A 331 30.79 4.84 5.18
C ARG A 331 30.81 5.65 6.47
N LYS A 332 30.45 6.94 6.42
CA LYS A 332 30.39 7.81 7.60
C LYS A 332 29.38 7.32 8.64
N VAL A 333 28.20 6.86 8.20
CA VAL A 333 27.16 6.33 9.12
C VAL A 333 27.57 4.99 9.72
N LEU A 334 28.18 4.09 8.95
CA LEU A 334 28.66 2.81 9.47
C LEU A 334 29.83 2.99 10.44
N HIS A 335 30.75 3.91 10.12
CA HIS A 335 31.83 4.29 11.04
C HIS A 335 31.29 4.87 12.35
N TRP A 336 30.27 5.75 12.28
CA TRP A 336 29.59 6.27 13.47
C TRP A 336 29.02 5.14 14.35
N LEU A 337 28.47 4.08 13.77
CA LEU A 337 27.97 2.91 14.50
C LEU A 337 29.08 1.98 15.03
N GLY A 338 30.37 2.29 14.78
CA GLY A 338 31.51 1.48 15.19
C GLY A 338 31.83 0.33 14.22
N PHE A 339 31.40 0.42 12.96
CA PHE A 339 31.61 -0.61 11.95
C PHE A 339 32.53 -0.12 10.83
N ASN A 340 33.51 -0.96 10.47
CA ASN A 340 34.37 -0.73 9.32
C ASN A 340 34.09 -1.82 8.27
N THR A 341 33.44 -1.45 7.17
CA THR A 341 33.10 -2.40 6.10
C THR A 341 33.12 -1.72 4.73
N HIS A 342 33.65 -2.42 3.73
CA HIS A 342 33.74 -1.96 2.34
C HIS A 342 32.66 -2.58 1.44
N ARG A 343 31.57 -3.12 2.02
CA ARG A 343 30.52 -3.80 1.25
C ARG A 343 29.69 -2.80 0.45
N THR A 344 29.46 -3.13 -0.82
CA THR A 344 28.81 -2.26 -1.82
C THR A 344 27.40 -2.73 -2.19
N SER A 345 26.71 -3.45 -1.31
CA SER A 345 25.34 -3.91 -1.58
C SER A 345 24.48 -3.84 -0.33
N LEU A 346 23.26 -3.33 -0.48
CA LEU A 346 22.26 -3.19 0.60
C LEU A 346 22.07 -4.51 1.35
N PHE A 347 21.87 -5.57 0.58
CA PHE A 347 21.59 -6.88 1.14
C PHE A 347 22.81 -7.47 1.86
N MET A 348 24.02 -7.21 1.34
CA MET A 348 25.25 -7.63 2.00
C MET A 348 25.48 -6.87 3.32
N ILE A 349 25.22 -5.57 3.36
CA ILE A 349 25.34 -4.75 4.57
C ILE A 349 24.35 -5.24 5.64
N LEU A 350 23.08 -5.52 5.26
CA LEU A 350 22.08 -6.03 6.20
C LEU A 350 22.41 -7.43 6.72
N LYS A 351 22.86 -8.35 5.85
CA LYS A 351 23.34 -9.69 6.25
C LYS A 351 24.56 -9.61 7.15
N TRP A 352 25.50 -8.73 6.84
CA TRP A 352 26.69 -8.52 7.65
C TRP A 352 26.32 -7.97 9.04
N ALA A 353 25.47 -6.94 9.11
CA ALA A 353 24.97 -6.40 10.37
C ALA A 353 24.26 -7.48 11.19
N HIS A 354 23.48 -8.37 10.55
CA HIS A 354 22.84 -9.50 11.23
C HIS A 354 23.82 -10.50 11.85
N ARG A 355 24.96 -10.76 11.20
CA ARG A 355 25.97 -11.72 11.65
C ARG A 355 26.94 -11.16 12.69
N HIS A 356 27.35 -9.90 12.55
CA HIS A 356 28.46 -9.34 13.32
C HIS A 356 28.03 -8.38 14.44
N CYS A 357 26.81 -7.86 14.44
CA CYS A 357 26.33 -7.03 15.55
C CYS A 357 25.94 -7.91 16.75
N VAL A 358 26.66 -7.75 17.85
CA VAL A 358 26.38 -8.44 19.12
C VAL A 358 25.11 -7.86 19.76
N GLY A 359 24.14 -8.72 20.07
CA GLY A 359 22.89 -8.34 20.73
C GLY A 359 21.73 -8.02 19.79
N GLY A 360 20.52 -8.44 20.16
CA GLY A 360 19.30 -8.21 19.36
C GLY A 360 18.88 -6.73 19.29
N PHE A 361 19.23 -5.93 20.29
CA PHE A 361 18.98 -4.49 20.29
C PHE A 361 19.83 -3.76 19.26
N ARG A 362 21.16 -3.89 19.34
CA ARG A 362 22.11 -3.24 18.43
C ARG A 362 21.86 -3.63 16.97
N ARG A 363 21.57 -4.92 16.69
CA ARG A 363 21.14 -5.37 15.34
C ARG A 363 19.97 -4.56 14.78
N ARG A 364 18.93 -4.35 15.57
CA ARG A 364 17.76 -3.57 15.15
C ARG A 364 18.07 -2.08 14.99
N VAL A 365 18.98 -1.53 15.78
CA VAL A 365 19.47 -0.16 15.59
C VAL A 365 20.19 -0.03 14.24
N CYS A 366 21.04 -1.00 13.90
CA CYS A 366 21.74 -1.03 12.62
C CYS A 366 20.78 -1.11 11.43
N TYR A 367 19.73 -1.95 11.50
CA TYR A 367 18.71 -2.00 10.45
C TYR A 367 17.99 -0.67 10.27
N ALA A 368 17.69 0.03 11.37
CA ALA A 368 17.07 1.34 11.31
C ALA A 368 18.01 2.38 10.67
N ALA A 369 19.30 2.36 11.00
CA ALA A 369 20.29 3.25 10.40
C ALA A 369 20.49 2.98 8.90
N VAL A 370 20.59 1.71 8.48
CA VAL A 370 20.68 1.37 7.05
C VAL A 370 19.43 1.83 6.29
N ALA A 371 18.24 1.64 6.87
CA ALA A 371 17.00 2.14 6.28
C ALA A 371 16.97 3.67 6.17
N GLU A 372 17.51 4.37 7.17
CA GLU A 372 17.66 5.83 7.17
C GLU A 372 18.59 6.29 6.06
N VAL A 373 19.75 5.65 5.89
CA VAL A 373 20.69 5.97 4.81
C VAL A 373 20.02 5.83 3.44
N VAL A 374 19.34 4.72 3.19
CA VAL A 374 18.62 4.49 1.92
C VAL A 374 17.55 5.58 1.70
N TYR A 375 16.79 5.93 2.74
CA TYR A 375 15.79 6.98 2.62
C TYR A 375 16.39 8.36 2.35
N GLN A 376 17.46 8.73 3.04
CA GLN A 376 18.08 10.05 2.89
C GLN A 376 18.79 10.19 1.54
N ILE A 377 19.42 9.12 1.02
CA ILE A 377 19.93 9.10 -0.36
C ILE A 377 18.77 9.26 -1.36
N TRP A 378 17.68 8.53 -1.17
CA TRP A 378 16.50 8.64 -2.04
C TRP A 378 15.90 10.05 -2.02
N LYS A 379 15.83 10.67 -0.83
CA LYS A 379 15.38 12.05 -0.64
C LYS A 379 16.33 13.05 -1.31
N ALA A 380 17.64 12.91 -1.10
CA ALA A 380 18.66 13.75 -1.72
C ALA A 380 18.58 13.70 -3.25
N ARG A 381 18.42 12.50 -3.82
CA ARG A 381 18.20 12.30 -5.26
C ARG A 381 16.95 13.01 -5.75
N ASN A 382 15.85 12.91 -5.00
CA ASN A 382 14.61 13.58 -5.40
C ASN A 382 14.74 15.11 -5.31
N SER A 383 15.41 15.66 -4.29
CA SER A 383 15.69 17.10 -4.25
C SER A 383 16.63 17.54 -5.38
N ALA A 384 17.57 16.69 -5.80
CA ALA A 384 18.40 16.99 -6.95
C ALA A 384 17.58 17.15 -8.24
N ILE A 385 16.53 16.34 -8.41
CA ILE A 385 15.66 16.36 -9.60
C ILE A 385 14.63 17.48 -9.53
N TRP A 386 13.93 17.63 -8.40
CA TRP A 386 12.77 18.51 -8.29
C TRP A 386 13.12 19.91 -7.80
N ASP A 387 14.14 20.02 -6.94
CA ASP A 387 14.55 21.27 -6.30
C ASP A 387 15.89 21.80 -6.85
N ALA A 388 16.49 21.11 -7.85
CA ALA A 388 17.84 21.36 -8.37
C ALA A 388 18.90 21.49 -7.26
N LYS A 389 18.73 20.75 -6.15
CA LYS A 389 19.56 20.88 -4.95
C LYS A 389 20.03 19.53 -4.45
N VAL A 390 21.35 19.38 -4.30
CA VAL A 390 21.97 18.24 -3.63
C VAL A 390 22.41 18.66 -2.21
N PRO A 391 21.87 18.03 -1.14
CA PRO A 391 22.32 18.32 0.22
C PRO A 391 23.76 17.87 0.43
N SER A 392 24.54 18.62 1.22
CA SER A 392 25.93 18.26 1.51
C SER A 392 26.01 16.93 2.27
N LEU A 393 27.13 16.21 2.10
CA LEU A 393 27.35 14.92 2.76
C LEU A 393 27.23 15.03 4.28
N ASP A 394 27.80 16.08 4.88
CA ASP A 394 27.77 16.26 6.33
C ASP A 394 26.35 16.57 6.82
N SER A 395 25.58 17.38 6.09
CA SER A 395 24.18 17.64 6.41
C SER A 395 23.34 16.36 6.39
N SER A 396 23.49 15.54 5.35
CA SER A 396 22.79 14.26 5.23
C SER A 396 23.17 13.29 6.35
N VAL A 397 24.47 13.16 6.68
CA VAL A 397 24.95 12.30 7.76
C VAL A 397 24.44 12.78 9.12
N SER A 398 24.49 14.07 9.41
CA SER A 398 23.95 14.63 10.66
C SER A 398 22.44 14.39 10.79
N CYS A 399 21.68 14.53 9.70
CA CYS A 399 20.24 14.22 9.68
C CYS A 399 19.99 12.74 10.00
N ILE A 400 20.75 11.82 9.37
CA ILE A 400 20.66 10.38 9.64
C ILE A 400 20.92 10.06 11.12
N GLN A 401 22.01 10.61 11.67
CA GLN A 401 22.38 10.39 13.07
C GLN A 401 21.29 10.92 14.01
N PHE A 402 20.78 12.12 13.75
CA PHE A 402 19.72 12.75 14.53
C PHE A 402 18.44 11.92 14.50
N ASP A 403 17.95 11.56 13.31
CA ASP A 403 16.68 10.82 13.11
C ASP A 403 16.74 9.44 13.77
N VAL A 404 17.85 8.72 13.60
CA VAL A 404 18.06 7.40 14.22
C VAL A 404 18.09 7.51 15.74
N ARG A 405 18.86 8.44 16.32
CA ARG A 405 18.93 8.64 17.78
C ARG A 405 17.56 8.98 18.34
N HIS A 406 16.88 9.96 17.75
CA HIS A 406 15.60 10.45 18.26
C HIS A 406 14.51 9.38 18.15
N ARG A 407 14.49 8.62 17.05
CA ARG A 407 13.55 7.50 16.86
C ARG A 407 13.76 6.38 17.87
N ILE A 408 15.02 6.02 18.16
CA ILE A 408 15.29 4.96 19.12
C ILE A 408 14.97 5.42 20.54
N LYS A 409 15.34 6.67 20.90
CA LYS A 409 14.97 7.29 22.19
C LYS A 409 13.46 7.34 22.40
N SER A 410 12.67 7.65 21.37
CA SER A 410 11.21 7.72 21.48
C SER A 410 10.54 6.34 21.65
N ILE A 411 11.20 5.23 21.30
CA ILE A 411 10.66 3.86 21.42
C ILE A 411 11.32 3.09 22.58
N LEU A 412 12.28 3.71 23.27
CA LEU A 412 13.11 3.05 24.27
C LEU A 412 12.25 2.60 25.47
N GLY A 413 12.03 1.29 25.56
CA GLY A 413 11.27 0.69 26.65
C GLY A 413 12.12 0.45 27.90
N LYS A 414 11.47 0.28 29.05
CA LYS A 414 12.12 -0.07 30.34
C LYS A 414 12.99 -1.35 30.29
N LYS A 415 12.78 -2.22 29.30
CA LYS A 415 13.46 -3.52 29.12
C LYS A 415 14.82 -3.47 28.39
N VAL A 416 15.29 -2.30 27.97
CA VAL A 416 16.64 -2.18 27.34
C VAL A 416 17.71 -2.18 28.41
N SER A 417 18.75 -3.01 28.25
CA SER A 417 19.87 -3.13 29.19
C SER A 417 20.61 -1.79 29.36
N THR A 418 21.16 -1.52 30.55
CA THR A 418 21.92 -0.29 30.82
C THR A 418 23.09 -0.14 29.84
N ARG A 419 23.84 -1.22 29.59
CA ARG A 419 24.96 -1.26 28.64
C ARG A 419 24.57 -0.91 27.19
N ASP A 420 23.36 -1.26 26.75
CA ASP A 420 22.85 -0.87 25.43
C ASP A 420 22.35 0.57 25.38
N ARG A 421 21.86 1.11 26.50
CA ARG A 421 21.51 2.53 26.61
C ARG A 421 22.77 3.38 26.58
N ASP A 422 23.78 3.02 27.36
CA ASP A 422 25.05 3.74 27.43
C ASP A 422 25.73 3.75 26.05
N TRP A 423 25.70 2.61 25.34
CA TRP A 423 26.17 2.55 23.96
C TRP A 423 25.39 3.49 23.03
N LEU A 424 24.05 3.52 23.10
CA LEU A 424 23.25 4.45 22.29
C LEU A 424 23.51 5.92 22.66
N TYR A 425 23.81 6.22 23.92
CA TYR A 425 24.14 7.58 24.35
C TYR A 425 25.57 7.98 23.97
N SER A 426 26.49 7.01 23.84
CA SER A 426 27.85 7.25 23.33
C SER A 426 27.90 7.46 21.82
N LEU A 427 26.88 6.98 21.09
CA LEU A 427 26.71 7.24 19.66
C LEU A 427 26.32 8.69 19.47
#